data_AF-A0A7K2ZKU1-F1
#
_entry.id   AF-A0A7K2ZKU1-F1
#
_cell.length_a   1.000
_cell.length_b   1.000
_cell.length_c   1.000
_cell.angle_alpha   90.00
_cell.angle_beta   90.00
_cell.angle_gamma   90.00
#
_symmetry.space_group_name_H-M   'P 1'
#
loop_
_entity.id
_entity.type
_entity.pdbx_description
1 polymer ?
#
loop_
_entity_poly.entity_id
_entity_poly.type
_entity_poly.pdbx_seq_one_letter_code
_entity_poly.pdbx_strand_id
1 'polypeptide(L)'
;MVHGGPELRSHTLLDDAVRARLTQVADLAPLHVPQALTVVDAARDLLPGVPHVACFDTVFHSGLTAAAREYAVPADWRHTYGLRRYGFHGLSYAWALARTAELLGRRPEQLHLVMVHLGGGCSACAVRDGRSVDTTMGFTPLEGLVMSRRSGSIDPGALTWLLTRKNLPANEIEDVLNRRSGLLALSGTSGDTRDLVRSRTAGDERAALALDVFTHQCRRGIAGMAASLSRLDALVFTGEIGEDQPEVREEVCAGLSVFGLTGGLRPLVAERPEIVSEPGARVPVVVIPTGEAQQIDVETRALLDRG
;
A
#
# COMPACT_ATOMS: atom_id res chain seq x y z
N MET A 1 -1.89 11.09 -7.79
CA MET A 1 -2.96 10.37 -8.51
C MET A 1 -2.93 8.91 -8.13
N VAL A 2 -4.05 8.32 -7.68
CA VAL A 2 -4.04 6.92 -7.23
C VAL A 2 -3.83 5.92 -8.38
N HIS A 3 -4.30 6.23 -9.59
CA HIS A 3 -4.27 5.30 -10.72
C HIS A 3 -3.94 6.03 -12.03
N GLY A 4 -2.98 5.51 -12.80
CA GLY A 4 -2.59 6.03 -14.13
C GLY A 4 -3.19 5.24 -15.31
N GLY A 5 -3.88 4.14 -15.02
CA GLY A 5 -4.41 3.26 -16.05
C GLY A 5 -3.32 2.38 -16.67
N PRO A 6 -3.64 1.65 -17.74
CA PRO A 6 -2.67 0.80 -18.40
C PRO A 6 -1.56 1.59 -19.11
N GLU A 7 -1.82 2.85 -19.46
CA GLU A 7 -0.99 3.66 -20.33
C GLU A 7 -0.03 4.61 -19.61
N LEU A 8 -0.43 5.23 -18.49
CA LEU A 8 0.43 6.16 -17.74
C LEU A 8 1.29 5.39 -16.72
N ARG A 9 2.40 4.86 -17.22
CA ARG A 9 3.34 4.02 -16.45
C ARG A 9 4.58 4.77 -15.94
N SER A 10 4.60 6.09 -16.07
CA SER A 10 5.60 6.99 -15.52
C SER A 10 4.94 8.25 -14.98
N HIS A 11 5.58 8.91 -14.02
CA HIS A 11 5.27 10.30 -13.68
C HIS A 11 5.46 11.17 -14.93
N THR A 12 4.63 12.20 -15.10
CA THR A 12 4.64 12.99 -16.34
C THR A 12 4.24 14.43 -16.08
N LEU A 13 4.74 15.34 -16.93
CA LEU A 13 4.13 16.65 -17.10
C LEU A 13 2.67 16.48 -17.49
N LEU A 14 1.83 17.29 -16.87
CA LEU A 14 0.40 17.29 -17.08
C LEU A 14 0.05 18.27 -18.20
N ASP A 15 -0.29 17.72 -19.36
CA ASP A 15 -0.87 18.44 -20.49
C ASP A 15 -2.34 18.02 -20.72
N ASP A 16 -2.97 18.58 -21.74
CA ASP A 16 -4.36 18.25 -22.09
C ASP A 16 -4.55 16.80 -22.53
N ALA A 17 -3.54 16.17 -23.13
CA ALA A 17 -3.59 14.78 -23.53
C ALA A 17 -3.55 13.84 -22.31
N VAL A 18 -2.65 14.09 -21.35
CA VAL A 18 -2.58 13.36 -20.08
C VAL A 18 -3.86 13.55 -19.30
N ARG A 19 -4.39 14.79 -19.24
CA ARG A 19 -5.66 15.06 -18.57
C ARG A 19 -6.82 14.28 -19.18
N ALA A 20 -6.94 14.26 -20.51
CA ALA A 20 -7.98 13.50 -21.21
C ALA A 20 -7.88 11.99 -20.95
N ARG A 21 -6.65 11.44 -20.92
CA ARG A 21 -6.41 10.04 -20.54
C ARG A 21 -6.83 9.75 -19.11
N LEU A 22 -6.56 10.66 -18.17
CA LEU A 22 -6.97 10.48 -16.77
C LEU A 22 -8.48 10.38 -16.60
N THR A 23 -9.27 11.08 -17.43
CA THR A 23 -10.73 10.92 -17.46
C THR A 23 -11.13 9.49 -17.85
N GLN A 24 -10.44 8.86 -18.80
CA GLN A 24 -10.71 7.47 -19.21
C GLN A 24 -10.35 6.45 -18.11
N VAL A 25 -9.43 6.82 -17.21
CA VAL A 25 -9.01 6.00 -16.07
C VAL A 25 -9.99 6.11 -14.88
N ALA A 26 -10.92 7.07 -14.91
CA ALA A 26 -11.86 7.28 -13.82
C ALA A 26 -12.64 6.02 -13.44
N ASP A 27 -13.01 5.20 -14.41
CA ASP A 27 -13.75 3.94 -14.19
C ASP A 27 -12.95 2.89 -13.42
N LEU A 28 -11.61 2.96 -13.44
CA LEU A 28 -10.74 2.04 -12.70
C LEU A 28 -10.61 2.40 -11.22
N ALA A 29 -10.87 3.66 -10.87
CA ALA A 29 -10.82 4.14 -9.49
C ALA A 29 -11.85 5.26 -9.27
N PRO A 30 -13.16 4.94 -9.35
CA PRO A 30 -14.24 5.93 -9.42
C PRO A 30 -14.37 6.76 -8.14
N LEU A 31 -13.93 6.22 -7.01
CA LEU A 31 -13.93 6.93 -5.72
C LEU A 31 -12.79 7.94 -5.56
N HIS A 32 -11.79 7.92 -6.44
CA HIS A 32 -10.53 8.64 -6.22
C HIS A 32 -10.14 9.54 -7.40
N VAL A 33 -10.14 9.00 -8.62
CA VAL A 33 -9.66 9.72 -9.81
C VAL A 33 -10.51 10.97 -10.11
N PRO A 34 -11.86 10.92 -10.10
CA PRO A 34 -12.66 12.12 -10.34
C PRO A 34 -12.38 13.27 -9.37
N GLN A 35 -12.23 12.98 -8.08
CA GLN A 35 -11.93 14.01 -7.07
C GLN A 35 -10.55 14.62 -7.31
N ALA A 36 -9.55 13.80 -7.63
CA ALA A 36 -8.21 14.29 -7.94
C ALA A 36 -8.19 15.14 -9.22
N LEU A 37 -9.01 14.81 -10.22
CA LEU A 37 -9.15 15.62 -11.44
C LEU A 37 -9.75 17.00 -11.16
N THR A 38 -10.71 17.12 -10.24
CA THR A 38 -11.24 18.42 -9.82
C THR A 38 -10.15 19.32 -9.23
N VAL A 39 -9.26 18.76 -8.40
CA VAL A 39 -8.14 19.50 -7.81
C VAL A 39 -7.14 19.90 -8.89
N VAL A 40 -6.85 18.99 -9.82
CA VAL A 40 -5.96 19.25 -10.96
C VAL A 40 -6.48 20.41 -11.81
N ASP A 41 -7.77 20.41 -12.15
CA ASP A 41 -8.36 21.45 -12.99
C ASP A 41 -8.32 22.82 -12.29
N ALA A 42 -8.69 22.85 -11.00
CA ALA A 42 -8.61 24.07 -10.21
C ALA A 42 -7.17 24.61 -10.10
N ALA A 43 -6.16 23.73 -9.94
CA ALA A 43 -4.77 24.14 -9.88
C ALA A 43 -4.29 24.73 -11.22
N ARG A 44 -4.65 24.11 -12.35
CA ARG A 44 -4.32 24.61 -13.70
C ARG A 44 -4.96 25.97 -13.99
N ASP A 45 -6.20 26.18 -13.54
CA ASP A 45 -6.90 27.46 -13.70
C ASP A 45 -6.27 28.58 -12.86
N LEU A 46 -5.85 28.26 -11.64
CA LEU A 46 -5.22 29.22 -10.72
C LEU A 46 -3.77 29.55 -11.10
N LEU A 47 -3.04 28.61 -11.70
CA LEU A 47 -1.61 28.71 -11.99
C LEU A 47 -1.28 28.35 -13.46
N PRO A 48 -1.87 29.03 -14.46
CA PRO A 48 -1.78 28.61 -15.86
C PRO A 48 -0.37 28.68 -16.47
N GLY A 49 0.52 29.49 -15.89
CA GLY A 49 1.92 29.61 -16.33
C GLY A 49 2.89 28.67 -15.61
N VAL A 50 2.42 27.86 -14.66
CA VAL A 50 3.25 26.95 -13.88
C VAL A 50 3.10 25.53 -14.43
N PRO A 51 4.19 24.83 -14.78
CA PRO A 51 4.12 23.42 -15.16
C PRO A 51 3.55 22.57 -14.02
N HIS A 52 2.59 21.70 -14.36
CA HIS A 52 1.99 20.75 -13.42
C HIS A 52 2.53 19.35 -13.70
N VAL A 53 2.73 18.55 -12.65
CA VAL A 53 3.20 17.16 -12.75
C VAL A 53 2.17 16.21 -12.15
N ALA A 54 1.87 15.13 -12.86
CA ALA A 54 1.07 14.03 -12.36
C ALA A 54 1.97 12.90 -11.83
N CYS A 55 2.01 12.76 -10.50
CA CYS A 55 2.64 11.65 -9.81
C CYS A 55 1.62 10.54 -9.52
N PHE A 56 1.99 9.27 -9.74
CA PHE A 56 1.08 8.12 -9.71
C PHE A 56 1.54 7.03 -8.76
N ASP A 57 0.66 6.55 -7.89
CA ASP A 57 0.96 5.46 -6.96
C ASP A 57 1.32 4.15 -7.64
N THR A 58 0.81 3.92 -8.85
CA THR A 58 1.02 2.68 -9.60
C THR A 58 2.41 2.59 -10.26
N VAL A 59 3.16 3.71 -10.38
CA VAL A 59 4.40 3.76 -11.18
C VAL A 59 5.52 2.93 -10.58
N PHE A 60 5.66 2.91 -9.26
CA PHE A 60 6.67 2.10 -8.56
C PHE A 60 6.55 0.60 -8.87
N HIS A 61 5.32 0.14 -9.15
CA HIS A 61 4.99 -1.25 -9.47
C HIS A 61 4.94 -1.53 -10.99
N SER A 62 5.25 -0.54 -11.84
CA SER A 62 5.18 -0.70 -13.29
C SER A 62 6.11 -1.81 -13.81
N GLY A 63 7.17 -2.15 -13.07
CA GLY A 63 8.15 -3.19 -13.40
C GLY A 63 7.73 -4.64 -13.06
N LEU A 64 6.53 -4.87 -12.52
CA LEU A 64 6.08 -6.22 -12.15
C LEU A 64 6.13 -7.20 -13.34
N THR A 65 6.70 -8.38 -13.09
CA THR A 65 6.72 -9.48 -14.06
C THR A 65 5.31 -9.96 -14.37
N ALA A 66 5.11 -10.65 -15.50
CA ALA A 66 3.80 -11.22 -15.84
C ALA A 66 3.28 -12.18 -14.73
N ALA A 67 4.17 -12.96 -14.10
CA ALA A 67 3.80 -13.87 -13.02
C ALA A 67 3.24 -13.14 -11.78
N ALA A 68 3.76 -11.95 -11.45
CA ALA A 68 3.27 -11.15 -10.32
C ALA A 68 2.09 -10.24 -10.71
N ARG A 69 1.92 -9.96 -12.00
CA ARG A 69 0.97 -8.97 -12.53
C ARG A 69 -0.36 -9.58 -12.99
N GLU A 70 -0.33 -10.72 -13.67
CA GLU A 70 -1.51 -11.27 -14.35
C GLU A 70 -2.40 -12.05 -13.37
N TYR A 71 -3.72 -11.85 -13.45
CA TYR A 71 -4.67 -12.75 -12.81
C TYR A 71 -4.89 -13.99 -13.67
N ALA A 72 -5.13 -15.15 -13.04
CA ALA A 72 -5.45 -16.39 -13.74
C ALA A 72 -6.92 -16.43 -14.22
N VAL A 73 -7.28 -15.49 -15.10
CA VAL A 73 -8.61 -15.28 -15.68
C VAL A 73 -8.52 -15.30 -17.21
N PRO A 74 -9.64 -15.45 -17.95
CA PRO A 74 -9.64 -15.49 -19.40
C PRO A 74 -8.84 -14.35 -20.03
N ALA A 75 -8.10 -14.66 -21.11
CA ALA A 75 -7.25 -13.68 -21.78
C ALA A 75 -8.02 -12.44 -22.22
N ASP A 76 -9.22 -12.61 -22.77
CA ASP A 76 -10.08 -11.50 -23.20
C ASP A 76 -10.37 -10.52 -22.07
N TRP A 77 -10.55 -10.98 -20.82
CA TRP A 77 -10.76 -10.07 -19.69
C TRP A 77 -9.51 -9.24 -19.39
N ARG A 78 -8.33 -9.87 -19.46
CA ARG A 78 -7.05 -9.19 -19.24
C ARG A 78 -6.76 -8.17 -20.33
N HIS A 79 -7.08 -8.49 -21.58
CA HIS A 79 -6.80 -7.63 -22.73
C HIS A 79 -7.84 -6.52 -22.90
N THR A 80 -9.14 -6.84 -22.86
CA THR A 80 -10.22 -5.88 -23.13
C THR A 80 -10.45 -4.94 -21.95
N TYR A 81 -10.42 -5.45 -20.72
CA TYR A 81 -10.69 -4.64 -19.51
C TYR A 81 -9.44 -4.22 -18.77
N GLY A 82 -8.25 -4.60 -19.25
CA GLY A 82 -6.98 -4.29 -18.59
C GLY A 82 -6.85 -4.92 -17.20
N LEU A 83 -7.55 -6.04 -16.96
CA LEU A 83 -7.63 -6.68 -15.65
C LEU A 83 -6.30 -7.31 -15.27
N ARG A 84 -5.61 -6.67 -14.32
CA ARG A 84 -4.28 -7.07 -13.83
C ARG A 84 -3.98 -6.40 -12.49
N ARG A 85 -2.94 -6.85 -11.80
CA ARG A 85 -2.41 -6.17 -10.62
C ARG A 85 -1.70 -4.87 -11.05
N TYR A 86 -2.08 -3.76 -10.44
CA TYR A 86 -1.39 -2.47 -10.59
C TYR A 86 -0.51 -2.18 -9.36
N GLY A 87 -1.04 -2.39 -8.16
CA GLY A 87 -0.37 -2.00 -6.91
C GLY A 87 -0.44 -0.49 -6.65
N PHE A 88 -0.40 -0.09 -5.38
CA PHE A 88 -0.56 1.30 -4.95
C PHE A 88 0.39 1.61 -3.78
N HIS A 89 0.34 2.83 -3.24
CA HIS A 89 1.32 3.37 -2.29
C HIS A 89 2.74 3.43 -2.87
N GLY A 90 2.89 3.49 -4.20
CA GLY A 90 4.20 3.52 -4.84
C GLY A 90 5.03 4.74 -4.49
N LEU A 91 4.41 5.90 -4.23
CA LEU A 91 5.11 7.10 -3.76
C LEU A 91 5.68 6.89 -2.34
N SER A 92 4.88 6.31 -1.45
CA SER A 92 5.35 5.94 -0.10
C SER A 92 6.48 4.92 -0.16
N TYR A 93 6.37 3.90 -1.02
CA TYR A 93 7.40 2.89 -1.18
C TYR A 93 8.69 3.41 -1.80
N ALA A 94 8.61 4.31 -2.79
CA ALA A 94 9.78 4.97 -3.37
C ALA A 94 10.53 5.79 -2.31
N TRP A 95 9.79 6.55 -1.50
CA TRP A 95 10.35 7.29 -0.37
C TRP A 95 11.03 6.35 0.64
N ALA A 96 10.31 5.33 1.10
CA ALA A 96 10.80 4.38 2.09
C ALA A 96 12.03 3.61 1.61
N LEU A 97 12.09 3.23 0.33
CA LEU A 97 13.26 2.61 -0.27
C LEU A 97 14.48 3.53 -0.21
N ALA A 98 14.34 4.79 -0.64
CA ALA A 98 15.43 5.75 -0.64
C ALA A 98 15.97 6.01 0.78
N ARG A 99 15.07 6.24 1.74
CA ARG A 99 15.44 6.48 3.15
C ARG A 99 16.06 5.25 3.80
N THR A 100 15.53 4.05 3.51
CA THR A 100 16.10 2.78 4.02
C THR A 100 17.50 2.55 3.46
N ALA A 101 17.71 2.84 2.16
CA ALA A 101 19.02 2.72 1.53
C ALA A 101 20.06 3.62 2.19
N GLU A 102 19.72 4.89 2.42
CA GLU A 102 20.55 5.83 3.17
C GLU A 102 20.85 5.35 4.59
N LEU A 103 19.82 4.90 5.33
CA LEU A 103 19.97 4.42 6.71
C LEU A 103 20.89 3.19 6.81
N LEU A 104 20.84 2.30 5.82
CA LEU A 104 21.67 1.09 5.77
C LEU A 104 23.05 1.33 5.10
N GLY A 105 23.33 2.55 4.61
CA GLY A 105 24.58 2.86 3.92
C GLY A 105 24.80 2.05 2.64
N ARG A 106 23.71 1.66 1.96
CA ARG A 106 23.72 0.80 0.76
C ARG A 106 22.95 1.47 -0.36
N ARG A 107 23.27 1.12 -1.61
CA ARG A 107 22.45 1.59 -2.76
C ARG A 107 21.16 0.77 -2.86
N PRO A 108 20.04 1.35 -3.35
CA PRO A 108 18.79 0.62 -3.54
C PRO A 108 18.94 -0.69 -4.32
N GLU A 109 19.81 -0.72 -5.34
CA GLU A 109 20.06 -1.89 -6.20
C GLU A 109 20.73 -3.05 -5.48
N GLN A 110 21.21 -2.83 -4.25
CA GLN A 110 21.83 -3.86 -3.43
C GLN A 110 20.85 -4.45 -2.42
N LEU A 111 19.60 -3.96 -2.33
CA LEU A 111 18.66 -4.28 -1.25
C LEU A 111 17.53 -5.21 -1.71
N HIS A 112 17.23 -6.19 -0.86
CA HIS A 112 16.06 -7.06 -0.93
C HIS A 112 15.20 -6.80 0.30
N LEU A 113 14.10 -6.06 0.14
CA LEU A 113 13.29 -5.56 1.25
C LEU A 113 11.87 -6.10 1.15
N VAL A 114 11.24 -6.34 2.29
CA VAL A 114 9.78 -6.28 2.38
C VAL A 114 9.43 -4.94 3.03
N MET A 115 8.60 -4.16 2.36
CA MET A 115 8.12 -2.87 2.87
C MET A 115 6.62 -2.94 3.09
N VAL A 116 6.16 -2.45 4.23
CA VAL A 116 4.76 -2.53 4.66
C VAL A 116 4.30 -1.12 4.97
N HIS A 117 3.35 -0.62 4.19
CA HIS A 117 2.67 0.63 4.44
C HIS A 117 1.41 0.31 5.23
N LEU A 118 1.34 0.72 6.48
CA LEU A 118 0.19 0.53 7.36
C LEU A 118 -0.37 1.89 7.74
N GLY A 119 -1.55 2.23 7.22
CA GLY A 119 -2.33 3.42 7.56
C GLY A 119 -3.81 3.14 7.38
N GLY A 120 -4.62 4.16 7.04
CA GLY A 120 -6.04 3.95 6.72
C GLY A 120 -6.24 2.94 5.57
N GLY A 121 -5.33 2.94 4.59
CA GLY A 121 -5.10 1.84 3.65
C GLY A 121 -3.83 1.08 4.03
N CYS A 122 -3.80 -0.24 3.78
CA CYS A 122 -2.64 -1.07 4.14
C CYS A 122 -2.19 -1.92 2.94
N SER A 123 -0.88 -1.97 2.70
CA SER A 123 -0.29 -2.86 1.69
C SER A 123 1.12 -3.30 2.06
N ALA A 124 1.60 -4.38 1.45
CA ALA A 124 2.99 -4.78 1.46
C ALA A 124 3.57 -4.84 0.03
N CYS A 125 4.87 -4.64 -0.10
CA CYS A 125 5.61 -4.69 -1.36
C CYS A 125 6.93 -5.44 -1.15
N ALA A 126 7.25 -6.34 -2.07
CA ALA A 126 8.59 -6.92 -2.18
C ALA A 126 9.44 -6.05 -3.11
N VAL A 127 10.62 -5.64 -2.63
CA VAL A 127 11.61 -4.91 -3.42
C VAL A 127 12.83 -5.77 -3.60
N ARG A 128 13.26 -5.95 -4.86
CA ARG A 128 14.48 -6.64 -5.22
C ARG A 128 15.30 -5.76 -6.14
N ASP A 129 16.55 -5.52 -5.76
CA ASP A 129 17.50 -4.74 -6.53
C ASP A 129 16.92 -3.36 -6.90
N GLY A 130 16.33 -2.69 -5.91
CA GLY A 130 15.76 -1.34 -6.02
C GLY A 130 14.42 -1.26 -6.76
N ARG A 131 13.81 -2.40 -7.14
CA ARG A 131 12.57 -2.44 -7.91
C ARG A 131 11.47 -3.23 -7.21
N SER A 132 10.23 -2.77 -7.29
CA SER A 132 9.09 -3.58 -6.89
C SER A 132 9.00 -4.84 -7.77
N VAL A 133 8.98 -6.00 -7.13
CA VAL A 133 8.81 -7.30 -7.79
C VAL A 133 7.52 -8.01 -7.39
N ASP A 134 6.86 -7.55 -6.33
CA ASP A 134 5.56 -8.03 -5.89
C ASP A 134 4.84 -6.97 -5.01
N THR A 135 3.51 -7.04 -4.90
CA THR A 135 2.70 -6.13 -4.08
C THR A 135 1.34 -6.73 -3.73
N THR A 136 0.83 -6.44 -2.54
CA THR A 136 -0.43 -7.04 -2.06
C THR A 136 -1.68 -6.43 -2.68
N MET A 137 -1.67 -5.12 -2.96
CA MET A 137 -2.81 -4.48 -3.61
C MET A 137 -2.86 -4.85 -5.09
N GLY A 138 -4.08 -4.86 -5.61
CA GLY A 138 -4.45 -5.56 -6.82
C GLY A 138 -4.69 -4.67 -8.02
N PHE A 139 -5.74 -5.03 -8.75
CA PHE A 139 -6.45 -4.18 -9.68
C PHE A 139 -6.96 -2.91 -9.01
N THR A 140 -7.44 -3.04 -7.77
CA THR A 140 -7.91 -1.92 -6.94
C THR A 140 -7.17 -1.89 -5.60
N PRO A 141 -7.25 -0.77 -4.85
CA PRO A 141 -6.71 -0.69 -3.49
C PRO A 141 -7.45 -1.57 -2.45
N LEU A 142 -8.38 -2.43 -2.85
CA LEU A 142 -9.15 -3.31 -1.96
C LEU A 142 -8.45 -4.65 -1.70
N GLU A 143 -7.74 -5.20 -2.70
CA GLU A 143 -7.05 -6.48 -2.55
C GLU A 143 -5.89 -6.36 -1.54
N GLY A 144 -5.60 -7.45 -0.84
CA GLY A 144 -4.42 -7.59 0.00
C GLY A 144 -4.76 -7.62 1.48
N LEU A 145 -4.11 -6.72 2.23
CA LEU A 145 -4.21 -6.68 3.69
C LEU A 145 -5.59 -6.20 4.14
N VAL A 146 -5.99 -6.63 5.34
CA VAL A 146 -7.09 -5.99 6.07
C VAL A 146 -6.68 -4.55 6.40
N MET A 147 -7.63 -3.62 6.35
CA MET A 147 -7.37 -2.18 6.56
C MET A 147 -8.36 -1.61 7.57
N SER A 148 -8.34 -0.30 7.82
CA SER A 148 -9.25 0.35 8.78
C SER A 148 -10.73 0.14 8.44
N ARG A 149 -11.08 0.29 7.15
CA ARG A 149 -12.46 0.21 6.65
C ARG A 149 -12.65 -0.72 5.45
N ARG A 150 -11.55 -1.21 4.87
CA ARG A 150 -11.55 -2.12 3.73
C ARG A 150 -11.35 -3.55 4.17
N SER A 151 -12.01 -4.49 3.50
CA SER A 151 -11.96 -5.91 3.84
C SER A 151 -10.58 -6.54 3.63
N GLY A 152 -9.78 -6.02 2.69
CA GLY A 152 -8.68 -6.77 2.13
C GLY A 152 -9.17 -7.90 1.21
N SER A 153 -8.31 -8.86 0.94
CA SER A 153 -8.66 -10.04 0.13
C SER A 153 -9.69 -10.92 0.80
N ILE A 154 -10.74 -11.23 0.05
CA ILE A 154 -11.81 -12.16 0.43
C ILE A 154 -12.09 -13.12 -0.72
N ASP A 155 -12.71 -14.26 -0.42
CA ASP A 155 -13.06 -15.27 -1.41
C ASP A 155 -14.11 -14.73 -2.42
N PRO A 156 -13.79 -14.69 -3.74
CA PRO A 156 -14.77 -14.36 -4.76
C PRO A 156 -16.00 -15.28 -4.77
N GLY A 157 -15.86 -16.54 -4.32
CA GLY A 157 -16.97 -17.47 -4.13
C GLY A 157 -18.00 -16.97 -3.11
N ALA A 158 -17.56 -16.38 -2.01
CA ALA A 158 -18.44 -15.76 -1.03
C ALA A 158 -19.20 -14.56 -1.62
N LEU A 159 -18.54 -13.74 -2.44
CA LEU A 159 -19.16 -12.59 -3.11
C LEU A 159 -20.22 -13.01 -4.12
N THR A 160 -19.91 -14.00 -4.96
CA THR A 160 -20.86 -14.56 -5.92
C THR A 160 -22.05 -15.20 -5.22
N TRP A 161 -21.86 -15.85 -4.07
CA TRP A 161 -22.95 -16.37 -3.24
C TRP A 161 -23.84 -15.25 -2.69
N LEU A 162 -23.29 -14.15 -2.18
CA LEU A 162 -24.09 -13.00 -1.73
C LEU A 162 -24.91 -12.39 -2.86
N LEU A 163 -24.30 -12.21 -4.04
CA LEU A 163 -24.97 -11.68 -5.23
C LEU A 163 -26.12 -12.59 -5.69
N THR A 164 -25.85 -13.89 -5.83
CA THR A 164 -26.76 -14.80 -6.54
C THR A 164 -27.73 -15.55 -5.62
N ARG A 165 -27.37 -15.78 -4.36
CA ARG A 165 -28.19 -16.54 -3.39
C ARG A 165 -28.82 -15.66 -2.32
N LYS A 166 -28.26 -14.48 -2.07
CA LYS A 166 -28.81 -13.50 -1.12
C LYS A 166 -29.34 -12.24 -1.80
N ASN A 167 -29.19 -12.12 -3.12
CA ASN A 167 -29.69 -11.00 -3.92
C ASN A 167 -29.19 -9.64 -3.41
N LEU A 168 -28.01 -9.60 -2.78
CA LEU A 168 -27.38 -8.33 -2.43
C LEU A 168 -26.99 -7.61 -3.72
N PRO A 169 -27.31 -6.33 -3.88
CA PRO A 169 -26.95 -5.59 -5.08
C PRO A 169 -25.44 -5.31 -5.09
N ALA A 170 -24.83 -5.31 -6.28
CA ALA A 170 -23.38 -5.22 -6.43
C ALA A 170 -22.78 -3.94 -5.82
N ASN A 171 -23.49 -2.82 -5.92
CA ASN A 171 -23.09 -1.54 -5.32
C ASN A 171 -23.09 -1.58 -3.79
N GLU A 172 -24.01 -2.35 -3.16
CA GLU A 172 -24.00 -2.54 -1.72
C GLU A 172 -22.80 -3.36 -1.28
N ILE A 173 -22.48 -4.44 -2.01
CA ILE A 173 -21.27 -5.23 -1.74
C ILE A 173 -20.03 -4.35 -1.88
N GLU A 174 -19.91 -3.58 -2.96
CA GLU A 174 -18.78 -2.66 -3.16
C GLU A 174 -18.63 -1.67 -1.99
N ASP A 175 -19.73 -1.05 -1.55
CA ASP A 175 -19.74 -0.13 -0.41
C ASP A 175 -19.34 -0.83 0.90
N VAL A 176 -19.89 -2.02 1.17
CA VAL A 176 -19.53 -2.81 2.36
C VAL A 176 -18.02 -3.06 2.38
N LEU A 177 -17.48 -3.55 1.26
CA LEU A 177 -16.08 -3.95 1.16
C LEU A 177 -15.12 -2.76 1.27
N ASN A 178 -15.50 -1.59 0.76
CA ASN A 178 -14.62 -0.41 0.74
C ASN A 178 -14.75 0.49 1.97
N ARG A 179 -15.91 0.51 2.64
CA ARG A 179 -16.22 1.53 3.66
C ARG A 179 -16.70 0.99 5.00
N ARG A 180 -17.30 -0.21 5.02
CA ARG A 180 -17.92 -0.80 6.21
C ARG A 180 -17.35 -2.15 6.59
N SER A 181 -16.09 -2.42 6.21
CA SER A 181 -15.38 -3.67 6.46
C SER A 181 -14.13 -3.43 7.33
N GLY A 182 -13.20 -4.38 7.35
CA GLY A 182 -11.90 -4.23 7.99
C GLY A 182 -11.98 -4.17 9.52
N LEU A 183 -11.05 -3.44 10.12
CA LEU A 183 -10.98 -3.22 11.56
C LEU A 183 -12.31 -2.71 12.13
N LEU A 184 -12.95 -1.75 11.43
CA LEU A 184 -14.23 -1.17 11.81
C LEU A 184 -15.33 -2.23 11.96
N ALA A 185 -15.44 -3.15 11.01
CA ALA A 185 -16.51 -4.16 11.03
C ALA A 185 -16.29 -5.21 12.13
N LEU A 186 -15.04 -5.64 12.30
CA LEU A 186 -14.69 -6.66 13.30
C LEU A 186 -14.89 -6.12 14.72
N SER A 187 -14.34 -4.93 15.00
CA SER A 187 -14.50 -4.28 16.30
C SER A 187 -15.94 -3.84 16.55
N GLY A 188 -16.65 -3.41 15.51
CA GLY A 188 -17.97 -2.78 15.61
C GLY A 188 -17.93 -1.37 16.20
N THR A 189 -16.74 -0.82 16.50
CA THR A 189 -16.58 0.45 17.23
C THR A 189 -15.62 1.41 16.53
N SER A 190 -14.43 0.96 16.14
CA SER A 190 -13.41 1.82 15.53
C SER A 190 -12.59 1.11 14.45
N GLY A 191 -12.13 1.89 13.47
CA GLY A 191 -11.13 1.47 12.49
C GLY A 191 -9.71 1.99 12.82
N ASP A 192 -9.55 2.70 13.94
CA ASP A 192 -8.28 3.24 14.44
C ASP A 192 -7.65 2.25 15.43
N THR A 193 -6.42 1.82 15.16
CA THR A 193 -5.72 0.83 15.99
C THR A 193 -5.43 1.34 17.40
N ARG A 194 -5.27 2.64 17.63
CA ARG A 194 -5.07 3.21 18.97
C ARG A 194 -6.28 2.98 19.84
N ASP A 195 -7.46 3.19 19.29
CA ASP A 195 -8.73 2.95 19.99
C ASP A 195 -8.89 1.46 20.29
N LEU A 196 -8.55 0.60 19.33
CA LEU A 196 -8.66 -0.84 19.48
C LEU A 196 -7.68 -1.39 20.51
N VAL A 197 -6.44 -0.89 20.57
CA VAL A 197 -5.46 -1.27 21.60
C VAL A 197 -5.98 -0.89 22.98
N ARG A 198 -6.49 0.34 23.17
CA ARG A 198 -7.09 0.76 24.44
C ARG A 198 -8.29 -0.11 24.82
N SER A 199 -9.16 -0.42 23.86
CA SER A 199 -10.37 -1.24 24.09
C SER A 199 -10.02 -2.69 24.43
N ARG A 200 -9.04 -3.28 23.73
CA ARG A 200 -8.51 -4.61 24.03
C ARG A 200 -7.94 -4.68 25.45
N THR A 201 -7.16 -3.67 25.86
CA THR A 201 -6.63 -3.57 27.23
C THR A 201 -7.75 -3.47 28.28
N ALA A 202 -8.88 -2.85 27.92
CA ALA A 202 -10.09 -2.80 28.75
C ALA A 202 -10.95 -4.08 28.71
N GLY A 203 -10.53 -5.12 27.98
CA GLY A 203 -11.22 -6.41 27.90
C GLY A 203 -12.22 -6.57 26.76
N ASP A 204 -12.20 -5.69 25.75
CA ASP A 204 -13.07 -5.82 24.57
C ASP A 204 -12.58 -6.93 23.62
N GLU A 205 -13.29 -8.06 23.62
CA GLU A 205 -12.99 -9.22 22.78
C GLU A 205 -13.12 -8.94 21.27
N ARG A 206 -13.97 -8.01 20.85
CA ARG A 206 -14.12 -7.64 19.44
C ARG A 206 -12.95 -6.79 18.97
N ALA A 207 -12.48 -5.89 19.83
CA ALA A 207 -11.26 -5.14 19.56
C ALA A 207 -10.03 -6.07 19.49
N ALA A 208 -9.97 -7.08 20.38
CA ALA A 208 -8.94 -8.12 20.32
C ALA A 208 -8.99 -8.88 19.00
N LEU A 209 -10.17 -9.39 18.60
CA LEU A 209 -10.37 -10.08 17.34
C LEU A 209 -9.94 -9.22 16.13
N ALA A 210 -10.30 -7.93 16.12
CA ALA A 210 -9.95 -7.03 15.03
C ALA A 210 -8.42 -6.89 14.89
N LEU A 211 -7.70 -6.70 15.99
CA LEU A 211 -6.23 -6.60 16.00
C LEU A 211 -5.57 -7.94 15.63
N ASP A 212 -6.06 -9.06 16.16
CA ASP A 212 -5.51 -10.39 15.86
C ASP A 212 -5.64 -10.74 14.38
N VAL A 213 -6.80 -10.46 13.76
CA VAL A 213 -7.02 -10.65 12.33
C VAL A 213 -6.11 -9.73 11.51
N PHE A 214 -5.96 -8.47 11.93
CA PHE A 214 -5.11 -7.51 11.24
C PHE A 214 -3.64 -7.91 11.27
N THR A 215 -3.08 -8.22 12.45
CA THR A 215 -1.67 -8.64 12.58
C THR A 215 -1.43 -10.00 11.93
N HIS A 216 -2.40 -10.93 11.96
CA HIS A 216 -2.33 -12.17 11.20
C HIS A 216 -2.22 -11.92 9.69
N GLN A 217 -3.08 -11.07 9.13
CA GLN A 217 -3.06 -10.77 7.69
C GLN A 217 -1.82 -9.99 7.27
N CYS A 218 -1.32 -9.07 8.11
CA CYS A 218 -0.03 -8.41 7.90
C CYS A 218 1.11 -9.45 7.82
N ARG A 219 1.19 -10.38 8.77
CA ARG A 219 2.19 -11.47 8.76
C ARG A 219 2.09 -12.31 7.49
N ARG A 220 0.88 -12.70 7.10
CA ARG A 220 0.64 -13.48 5.88
C ARG A 220 1.07 -12.72 4.62
N GLY A 221 0.75 -11.44 4.53
CA GLY A 221 1.16 -10.58 3.41
C GLY A 221 2.68 -10.41 3.34
N ILE A 222 3.33 -10.14 4.49
CA ILE A 222 4.80 -10.03 4.59
C ILE A 222 5.47 -11.34 4.15
N ALA A 223 4.98 -12.48 4.65
CA ALA A 223 5.50 -13.79 4.29
C ALA A 223 5.36 -14.06 2.78
N GLY A 224 4.22 -13.68 2.19
CA GLY A 224 3.99 -13.76 0.74
C GLY A 224 4.99 -12.90 -0.05
N MET A 225 5.20 -11.65 0.35
CA MET A 225 6.18 -10.76 -0.29
C MET A 225 7.62 -11.28 -0.13
N ALA A 226 7.97 -11.84 1.03
CA ALA A 226 9.28 -12.42 1.27
C ALA A 226 9.58 -13.60 0.35
N ALA A 227 8.55 -14.37 -0.06
CA ALA A 227 8.70 -15.48 -1.00
C ALA A 227 9.14 -15.03 -2.42
N SER A 228 8.97 -13.75 -2.75
CA SER A 228 9.43 -13.15 -4.01
C SER A 228 10.92 -12.73 -3.98
N LEU A 229 11.61 -12.96 -2.85
CA LEU A 229 13.00 -12.54 -2.61
C LEU A 229 13.92 -13.75 -2.34
N SER A 230 15.21 -13.62 -2.67
CA SER A 230 16.21 -14.65 -2.36
C SER A 230 16.85 -14.48 -0.98
N ARG A 231 16.69 -13.29 -0.38
CA ARG A 231 17.10 -12.95 0.99
C ARG A 231 16.23 -11.79 1.49
N LEU A 232 16.25 -11.53 2.78
CA LEU A 232 15.58 -10.37 3.38
C LEU A 232 16.63 -9.51 4.09
N ASP A 233 16.96 -8.36 3.49
CA ASP A 233 17.93 -7.40 4.03
C ASP A 233 17.31 -6.54 5.15
N ALA A 234 16.01 -6.23 5.08
CA ALA A 234 15.26 -5.58 6.16
C ALA A 234 13.74 -5.76 5.98
N LEU A 235 12.99 -5.68 7.07
CA LEU A 235 11.55 -5.41 7.07
C LEU A 235 11.34 -3.92 7.37
N VAL A 236 10.63 -3.21 6.49
CA VAL A 236 10.41 -1.77 6.60
C VAL A 236 8.94 -1.49 6.90
N PHE A 237 8.67 -0.77 7.98
CA PHE A 237 7.34 -0.21 8.29
C PHE A 237 7.30 1.27 7.93
N THR A 238 6.18 1.71 7.38
CA THR A 238 5.84 3.12 7.11
C THR A 238 4.32 3.28 7.15
N GLY A 239 3.82 4.51 7.06
CA GLY A 239 2.41 4.82 7.24
C GLY A 239 2.07 5.05 8.71
N GLU A 240 0.98 5.76 8.96
CA GLU A 240 0.59 6.21 10.30
C GLU A 240 0.55 5.07 11.34
N ILE A 241 -0.04 3.92 11.00
CA ILE A 241 -0.06 2.74 11.88
C ILE A 241 1.35 2.14 11.98
N GLY A 242 2.07 2.07 10.86
CA GLY A 242 3.43 1.54 10.80
C GLY A 242 4.43 2.32 11.64
N GLU A 243 4.21 3.62 11.84
CA GLU A 243 5.04 4.54 12.60
C GLU A 243 4.59 4.66 14.05
N ASP A 244 3.30 4.89 14.28
CA ASP A 244 2.80 5.31 15.60
C ASP A 244 2.39 4.16 16.51
N GLN A 245 2.29 2.93 16.00
CA GLN A 245 1.71 1.79 16.73
C GLN A 245 2.77 0.70 17.00
N PRO A 246 3.61 0.87 18.04
CA PRO A 246 4.64 -0.12 18.39
C PRO A 246 4.05 -1.50 18.68
N GLU A 247 2.86 -1.58 19.28
CA GLU A 247 2.18 -2.85 19.60
C GLU A 247 1.87 -3.66 18.34
N VAL A 248 1.44 -2.98 17.26
CA VAL A 248 1.17 -3.62 15.97
C VAL A 248 2.47 -4.15 15.37
N ARG A 249 3.54 -3.35 15.36
CA ARG A 249 4.85 -3.78 14.82
C ARG A 249 5.39 -4.98 15.60
N GLU A 250 5.29 -4.91 16.92
CA GLU A 250 5.75 -5.95 17.85
C GLU A 250 5.03 -7.27 17.57
N GLU A 251 3.69 -7.28 17.53
CA GLU A 251 2.89 -8.47 17.27
C GLU A 251 3.13 -9.07 15.89
N VAL A 252 3.29 -8.21 14.86
CA VAL A 252 3.61 -8.66 13.50
C VAL A 252 5.00 -9.32 13.47
N CYS A 253 6.02 -8.68 14.04
CA CYS A 253 7.40 -9.19 14.00
C CYS A 253 7.57 -10.46 14.85
N ALA A 254 6.96 -10.52 16.03
CA ALA A 254 7.03 -11.68 16.91
C ALA A 254 6.49 -12.96 16.25
N GLY A 255 5.52 -12.83 15.34
CA GLY A 255 4.96 -13.96 14.59
C GLY A 255 5.70 -14.36 13.32
N LEU A 256 6.86 -13.78 13.02
CA LEU A 256 7.63 -14.00 11.78
C LEU A 256 9.05 -14.55 12.02
N SER A 257 9.23 -15.31 13.10
CA SER A 257 10.52 -15.91 13.49
C SER A 257 11.16 -16.80 12.42
N VAL A 258 10.37 -17.45 11.58
CA VAL A 258 10.84 -18.20 10.39
C VAL A 258 11.70 -17.34 9.45
N PHE A 259 11.40 -16.05 9.36
CA PHE A 259 12.16 -15.09 8.55
C PHE A 259 13.32 -14.44 9.31
N GLY A 260 13.57 -14.83 10.57
CA GLY A 260 14.59 -14.22 11.42
C GLY A 260 14.19 -12.87 12.03
N LEU A 261 12.90 -12.53 11.99
CA LEU A 261 12.32 -11.39 12.68
C LEU A 261 11.96 -11.79 14.11
N THR A 262 12.15 -10.88 15.06
CA THR A 262 11.79 -11.08 16.46
C THR A 262 11.02 -9.88 16.97
N GLY A 263 10.25 -10.10 18.04
CA GLY A 263 9.77 -9.00 18.87
C GLY A 263 10.91 -8.34 19.67
N GLY A 264 10.55 -7.59 20.70
CA GLY A 264 11.45 -6.76 21.48
C GLY A 264 11.86 -5.50 20.74
N LEU A 265 10.96 -4.91 19.93
CA LEU A 265 11.27 -3.71 19.18
C LEU A 265 11.44 -2.51 20.11
N ARG A 266 12.50 -1.74 19.88
CA ARG A 266 12.79 -0.49 20.60
C ARG A 266 11.79 0.59 20.17
N PRO A 267 11.33 1.44 21.09
CA PRO A 267 10.49 2.57 20.74
C PRO A 267 11.25 3.54 19.82
N LEU A 268 10.49 4.28 19.00
CA LEU A 268 11.05 5.38 18.21
C LEU A 268 11.52 6.49 19.13
N VAL A 269 12.59 7.17 18.74
CA VAL A 269 13.22 8.23 19.53
C VAL A 269 13.10 9.59 18.84
N ALA A 270 12.87 9.60 17.53
CA ALA A 270 12.58 10.81 16.75
C ALA A 270 11.74 10.51 15.51
N GLU A 271 11.16 11.55 14.92
CA GLU A 271 10.48 11.50 13.61
C GLU A 271 11.50 11.41 12.46
N ARG A 272 12.26 10.32 12.43
CA ARG A 272 13.28 10.05 11.41
C ARG A 272 13.37 8.55 11.09
N PRO A 273 14.02 8.16 9.98
CA PRO A 273 14.35 6.76 9.73
C PRO A 273 15.14 6.13 10.89
N GLU A 274 14.64 5.05 11.49
CA GLU A 274 15.30 4.37 12.62
C GLU A 274 15.21 2.84 12.50
N ILE A 275 16.27 2.15 12.95
CA ILE A 275 16.28 0.69 13.12
C ILE A 275 15.76 0.38 14.53
N VAL A 276 14.58 -0.24 14.61
CA VAL A 276 13.89 -0.54 15.88
C VAL A 276 14.17 -1.94 16.40
N SER A 277 14.67 -2.86 15.59
CA SER A 277 15.15 -4.16 16.10
C SER A 277 16.40 -4.00 16.98
N GLU A 278 16.68 -5.03 17.79
CA GLU A 278 17.91 -5.11 18.58
C GLU A 278 19.18 -5.13 17.70
N PRO A 279 20.32 -4.60 18.19
CA PRO A 279 21.60 -4.70 17.49
C PRO A 279 21.97 -6.16 17.20
N GLY A 280 22.37 -6.44 15.96
CA GLY A 280 22.74 -7.81 15.54
C GLY A 280 21.56 -8.71 15.18
N ALA A 281 20.32 -8.19 15.16
CA ALA A 281 19.18 -8.92 14.62
C ALA A 281 19.48 -9.46 13.20
N ARG A 282 19.08 -10.72 12.94
CA ARG A 282 19.32 -11.39 11.65
C ARG A 282 18.69 -10.62 10.49
N VAL A 283 17.50 -10.09 10.70
CA VAL A 283 16.83 -9.15 9.80
C VAL A 283 16.50 -7.89 10.59
N PRO A 284 17.09 -6.73 10.24
CA PRO A 284 16.74 -5.48 10.89
C PRO A 284 15.30 -5.08 10.58
N VAL A 285 14.62 -4.56 11.60
CA VAL A 285 13.31 -3.92 11.44
C VAL A 285 13.51 -2.41 11.41
N VAL A 286 13.07 -1.79 10.33
CA VAL A 286 13.23 -0.36 10.05
C VAL A 286 11.87 0.30 10.09
N VAL A 287 11.80 1.50 10.66
CA VAL A 287 10.63 2.38 10.55
C VAL A 287 11.05 3.63 9.78
N ILE A 288 10.29 3.96 8.74
CA ILE A 288 10.48 5.15 7.92
C ILE A 288 9.23 6.03 8.05
N PRO A 289 9.39 7.30 8.48
CA PRO A 289 8.31 8.27 8.44
C PRO A 289 7.70 8.46 7.05
N THR A 290 6.40 8.71 7.00
CA THR A 290 5.70 9.01 5.74
C THR A 290 6.35 10.19 5.03
N GLY A 291 6.46 10.11 3.71
CA GLY A 291 7.11 11.15 2.92
C GLY A 291 6.60 11.24 1.48
N GLU A 292 5.32 10.97 1.28
CA GLU A 292 4.71 11.00 -0.06
C GLU A 292 4.80 12.40 -0.69
N ALA A 293 4.58 13.46 0.08
CA ALA A 293 4.71 14.84 -0.40
C ALA A 293 6.16 15.14 -0.83
N GLN A 294 7.14 14.67 -0.07
CA GLN A 294 8.57 14.81 -0.38
C GLN A 294 8.93 13.99 -1.61
N GLN A 295 8.38 12.78 -1.76
CA GLN A 295 8.56 12.00 -2.99
C GLN A 295 7.95 12.72 -4.19
N ILE A 296 6.76 13.31 -4.06
CA ILE A 296 6.15 14.10 -5.13
C ILE A 296 7.05 15.27 -5.52
N ASP A 297 7.67 15.98 -4.56
CA ASP A 297 8.64 17.05 -4.84
C ASP A 297 9.86 16.51 -5.61
N VAL A 298 10.44 15.39 -5.18
CA VAL A 298 11.57 14.73 -5.87
C VAL A 298 11.22 14.39 -7.32
N GLU A 299 10.08 13.73 -7.55
CA GLU A 299 9.65 13.34 -8.90
C GLU A 299 9.32 14.55 -9.77
N THR A 300 8.72 15.59 -9.17
CA THR A 300 8.39 16.84 -9.86
C THR A 300 9.66 17.54 -10.34
N ARG A 301 10.63 17.77 -9.45
CA ARG A 301 11.91 18.39 -9.82
C ARG A 301 12.65 17.59 -10.89
N ALA A 302 12.70 16.28 -10.74
CA ALA A 302 13.37 15.40 -11.71
C ALA A 302 12.77 15.50 -13.12
N LEU A 303 11.47 15.81 -13.25
CA LEU A 303 10.81 16.04 -14.54
C LEU A 303 11.04 17.45 -15.08
N LEU A 304 11.04 18.46 -14.20
CA LEU A 304 11.28 19.85 -14.59
C LEU A 304 12.73 20.10 -15.02
N ASP A 305 13.70 19.45 -14.37
CA ASP A 305 15.13 19.59 -14.71
C ASP A 305 15.51 18.93 -16.06
N ARG A 306 14.62 18.09 -16.61
CA ARG A 306 14.82 17.39 -17.90
C ARG A 306 14.19 18.12 -19.10
N GLY A 307 13.33 19.11 -18.85
CA GLY A 307 12.63 19.90 -19.87
C GLY A 307 13.29 21.25 -20.10
#